data_AF-A0A7I2V4V0-F1
#
_entry.id   AF-A0A7I2V4V0-F1
#
_cell.length_a   1.000
_cell.length_b   1.000
_cell.length_c   1.000
_cell.angle_alpha   90.00
_cell.angle_beta   90.00
_cell.angle_gamma   90.00
#
_symmetry.space_group_name_H-M   'P 1'
#
loop_
_entity.id
_entity.type
_entity.pdbx_description
1 polymer ?
#
loop_
_entity_poly.entity_id
_entity_poly.type
_entity_poly.pdbx_seq_one_letter_code
_entity_poly.pdbx_strand_id
1 'polypeptide(L)'
;MSWESGAGPGLGSQGMDLVWSAWYGKCVKGKGSLPLSAHGIVVAWLSRAEWDQVTVYLFCDDHKLQRYALNRITVWRSRSGNELPLAVASTADLIRCKLLDVTGGLGTDELRLLYGMALVR
;
A
#
# COMPACT_ATOMS: atom_id res chain seq x y z
N MET A 1 19.66 1.04 39.60
CA MET A 1 18.44 0.30 40.01
C MET A 1 17.24 1.16 39.70
N SER A 2 16.13 0.53 39.32
CA SER A 2 14.83 1.12 38.95
C SER A 2 14.61 1.37 37.45
N TRP A 3 14.48 0.26 36.75
CA TRP A 3 13.55 -0.02 35.64
C TRP A 3 12.13 0.55 35.84
N GLU A 4 11.78 1.67 35.21
CA GLU A 4 10.36 2.00 35.01
C GLU A 4 9.91 1.60 33.61
N SER A 5 9.19 0.48 33.63
CA SER A 5 8.34 -0.03 32.56
C SER A 5 7.33 1.03 32.11
N GLY A 6 7.35 1.30 30.82
CA GLY A 6 6.37 2.14 30.14
C GLY A 6 6.43 1.93 28.64
N ALA A 7 6.49 0.67 28.20
CA ALA A 7 6.35 0.33 26.79
C ALA A 7 4.90 0.61 26.38
N GLY A 8 4.64 1.83 25.91
CA GLY A 8 3.41 2.22 25.24
C GLY A 8 3.16 1.30 24.03
N PRO A 9 1.88 1.02 23.69
CA PRO A 9 1.54 0.11 22.62
C PRO A 9 2.12 0.63 21.31
N GLY A 10 2.80 -0.26 20.58
CA GLY A 10 3.42 0.04 19.29
C GLY A 10 2.42 0.68 18.33
N LEU A 11 2.55 2.00 18.15
CA LEU A 11 1.92 2.77 17.08
C LEU A 11 2.64 2.46 15.76
N GLY A 12 2.49 1.23 15.26
CA GLY A 12 2.98 0.84 13.94
C GLY A 12 1.91 0.21 13.05
N SER A 13 0.86 -0.39 13.63
CA SER A 13 -0.05 -1.29 12.91
C SER A 13 -1.51 -0.83 12.92
N GLN A 14 -1.90 0.00 13.89
CA GLN A 14 -3.30 0.32 14.18
C GLN A 14 -3.97 1.16 13.08
N GLY A 15 -3.23 2.05 12.41
CA GLY A 15 -3.78 2.88 11.33
C GLY A 15 -4.18 2.07 10.09
N MET A 16 -3.41 1.02 9.76
CA MET A 16 -3.67 0.19 8.59
C MET A 16 -4.77 -0.84 8.83
N ASP A 17 -4.92 -1.34 10.06
CA ASP A 17 -6.03 -2.20 10.45
C ASP A 17 -7.39 -1.48 10.36
N LEU A 18 -7.43 -0.17 10.64
CA LEU A 18 -8.63 0.65 10.47
C LEU A 18 -8.98 0.85 8.99
N VAL A 19 -7.98 1.08 8.12
CA VAL A 19 -8.18 1.14 6.67
C VAL A 19 -8.71 -0.19 6.14
N TRP A 20 -8.13 -1.31 6.57
CA TRP A 20 -8.62 -2.64 6.23
C TRP A 20 -10.06 -2.88 6.72
N SER A 21 -10.35 -2.49 7.95
CA SER A 21 -11.70 -2.62 8.55
C SER A 21 -12.73 -1.73 7.86
N ALA A 22 -12.33 -0.57 7.34
CA ALA A 22 -13.21 0.28 6.54
C ALA A 22 -13.52 -0.34 5.16
N TRP A 23 -12.57 -1.05 4.56
CA TRP A 23 -12.75 -1.75 3.29
C TRP A 23 -13.57 -3.04 3.45
N TYR A 24 -13.33 -3.86 4.48
CA TYR A 24 -14.03 -5.14 4.67
C TYR A 24 -15.26 -5.08 5.60
N GLY A 25 -15.36 -4.07 6.47
CA GLY A 25 -16.28 -4.06 7.62
C GLY A 25 -17.67 -3.48 7.37
N LYS A 26 -18.02 -3.10 6.13
CA LYS A 26 -19.37 -2.60 5.80
C LYS A 26 -20.26 -3.71 5.21
N CYS A 27 -20.26 -4.87 5.83
CA CYS A 27 -21.30 -5.88 5.68
C CYS A 27 -21.64 -6.39 7.08
N VAL A 28 -22.93 -6.52 7.38
CA VAL A 28 -23.50 -6.86 8.70
C VAL A 28 -23.74 -5.66 9.62
N LYS A 29 -24.77 -4.85 9.30
CA LYS A 29 -25.91 -4.71 10.23
C LYS A 29 -27.14 -4.14 9.52
N GLY A 30 -28.12 -5.00 9.28
CA GLY A 30 -29.45 -4.62 8.84
C GLY A 30 -30.34 -5.86 8.88
N LYS A 31 -31.06 -6.06 9.98
CA LYS A 31 -32.15 -7.04 10.04
C LYS A 31 -33.23 -6.55 9.06
N GLY A 32 -33.34 -7.21 7.92
CA GLY A 32 -34.30 -6.90 6.86
C GLY A 32 -33.86 -7.60 5.59
N SER A 33 -34.57 -8.65 5.23
CA SER A 33 -34.40 -9.44 4.01
C SER A 33 -34.09 -8.57 2.79
N LEU A 34 -32.98 -8.85 2.07
CA LEU A 34 -32.70 -8.57 0.65
C LEU A 34 -31.32 -9.17 0.28
N PRO A 35 -31.00 -9.37 -1.02
CA PRO A 35 -30.61 -10.65 -1.57
C PRO A 35 -29.14 -11.02 -1.35
N LEU A 36 -28.96 -12.33 -1.44
CA LEU A 36 -27.74 -13.13 -1.54
C LEU A 36 -26.73 -12.59 -2.58
N SER A 37 -26.08 -11.46 -2.33
CA SER A 37 -24.81 -11.11 -2.97
C SER A 37 -24.07 -10.06 -2.14
N ALA A 38 -23.40 -10.54 -1.08
CA ALA A 38 -22.30 -9.79 -0.51
C ALA A 38 -21.17 -9.83 -1.55
N HIS A 39 -21.21 -8.91 -2.52
CA HIS A 39 -20.10 -8.70 -3.44
C HIS A 39 -18.89 -8.27 -2.61
N GLY A 40 -18.03 -9.23 -2.28
CA GLY A 40 -16.75 -8.94 -1.63
C GLY A 40 -15.95 -7.97 -2.49
N ILE A 41 -15.21 -7.06 -1.86
CA ILE A 41 -14.30 -6.18 -2.59
C ILE A 41 -13.21 -7.06 -3.21
N VAL A 42 -13.20 -7.15 -4.53
CA VAL A 42 -12.17 -7.87 -5.27
C VAL A 42 -10.93 -7.00 -5.26
N VAL A 43 -9.83 -7.52 -4.71
CA VAL A 43 -8.56 -6.83 -4.68
C VAL A 43 -7.50 -7.63 -5.44
N ALA A 44 -6.48 -6.93 -5.93
CA ALA A 44 -5.47 -7.50 -6.81
C ALA A 44 -4.41 -8.39 -6.10
N TRP A 45 -4.32 -8.31 -4.76
CA TRP A 45 -3.47 -9.20 -3.94
C TRP A 45 -4.22 -10.46 -3.51
N LEU A 46 -3.48 -11.57 -3.42
CA LEU A 46 -4.05 -12.90 -3.18
C LEU A 46 -4.49 -13.10 -1.71
N SER A 47 -3.79 -12.49 -0.76
CA SER A 47 -4.06 -12.64 0.67
C SER A 47 -3.72 -11.39 1.47
N ARG A 48 -4.27 -11.30 2.69
CA ARG A 48 -3.93 -10.22 3.63
C ARG A 48 -2.44 -10.20 3.99
N ALA A 49 -1.81 -11.37 4.11
CA ALA A 49 -0.39 -11.49 4.41
C ALA A 49 0.48 -10.91 3.28
N GLU A 50 0.06 -11.09 2.03
CA GLU A 50 0.76 -10.49 0.89
C GLU A 50 0.73 -8.96 0.94
N TRP A 51 -0.44 -8.38 1.21
CA TRP A 51 -0.60 -6.93 1.36
C TRP A 51 0.24 -6.38 2.53
N ASP A 52 0.22 -7.06 3.67
CA ASP A 52 0.96 -6.66 4.86
C ASP A 52 2.47 -6.64 4.59
N GLN A 53 3.00 -7.71 4.00
CA GLN A 53 4.40 -7.80 3.62
C GLN A 53 4.80 -6.73 2.61
N VAL A 54 4.01 -6.52 1.55
CA VAL A 54 4.31 -5.49 0.54
C VAL A 54 4.33 -4.12 1.17
N THR A 55 3.42 -3.82 2.09
CA THR A 55 3.38 -2.51 2.75
C THR A 55 4.60 -2.28 3.63
N VAL A 56 5.01 -3.27 4.43
CA VAL A 56 6.24 -3.19 5.23
C VAL A 56 7.46 -2.94 4.34
N TYR A 57 7.57 -3.66 3.22
CA TYR A 57 8.70 -3.50 2.30
C TYR A 57 8.67 -2.18 1.54
N LEU A 58 7.49 -1.63 1.30
CA LEU A 58 7.31 -0.34 0.63
C LEU A 58 7.88 0.81 1.47
N PHE A 59 7.69 0.77 2.79
CA PHE A 59 8.15 1.80 3.71
C PHE A 59 9.50 1.50 4.38
N CYS A 60 10.13 0.37 4.06
CA CYS A 60 11.47 0.04 4.54
C CYS A 60 12.53 0.91 3.84
N ASP A 61 13.64 1.21 4.53
CA ASP A 61 14.75 1.98 3.95
C ASP A 61 15.67 1.16 3.02
N ASP A 62 15.47 -0.16 2.92
CA ASP A 62 16.22 -1.01 2.01
C ASP A 62 15.65 -0.92 0.57
N HIS A 63 16.45 -0.35 -0.33
CA HIS A 63 16.16 -0.24 -1.76
C HIS A 63 15.85 -1.58 -2.45
N LYS A 64 16.41 -2.70 -1.97
CA LYS A 64 16.14 -4.04 -2.54
C LYS A 64 14.72 -4.49 -2.19
N LEU A 65 14.29 -4.25 -0.96
CA LEU A 65 12.94 -4.60 -0.49
C LEU A 65 11.89 -3.69 -1.13
N GLN A 66 12.17 -2.39 -1.26
CA GLN A 66 11.30 -1.47 -2.00
C GLN A 66 11.11 -1.89 -3.45
N ARG A 67 12.19 -2.28 -4.16
CA ARG A 67 12.08 -2.82 -5.53
C ARG A 67 11.22 -4.06 -5.61
N TYR A 68 11.37 -4.99 -4.66
CA TYR A 68 10.53 -6.17 -4.60
C TYR A 68 9.05 -5.79 -4.43
N ALA A 69 8.74 -4.88 -3.50
CA ALA A 69 7.37 -4.40 -3.27
C ALA A 69 6.78 -3.75 -4.53
N LEU A 70 7.54 -2.90 -5.20
CA LEU A 70 7.12 -2.26 -6.45
C LEU A 70 6.86 -3.26 -7.57
N ASN A 71 7.67 -4.32 -7.68
CA ASN A 71 7.44 -5.40 -8.63
C ASN A 71 6.15 -6.17 -8.32
N ARG A 72 5.85 -6.44 -7.04
CA ARG A 72 4.57 -7.04 -6.64
C ARG A 72 3.39 -6.16 -7.03
N ILE A 73 3.47 -4.85 -6.81
CA ILE A 73 2.41 -3.92 -7.20
C ILE A 73 2.22 -3.89 -8.73
N THR A 74 3.29 -4.01 -9.52
CA THR A 74 3.18 -4.16 -10.98
C THR A 74 2.39 -5.42 -11.36
N VAL A 75 2.65 -6.55 -10.68
CA VAL A 75 1.91 -7.80 -10.89
C VAL A 75 0.43 -7.62 -10.53
N TRP A 76 0.12 -6.93 -9.44
CA TRP A 76 -1.27 -6.61 -9.08
C TRP A 76 -1.96 -5.82 -10.19
N ARG A 77 -1.30 -4.78 -10.69
CA ARG A 77 -1.82 -3.93 -11.76
C ARG A 77 -2.09 -4.69 -13.06
N SER A 78 -1.27 -5.70 -13.38
CA SER A 78 -1.48 -6.52 -14.58
C SER A 78 -2.67 -7.47 -14.44
N ARG A 79 -2.98 -7.94 -13.23
CA ARG A 79 -4.10 -8.86 -12.97
C ARG A 79 -5.44 -8.15 -12.98
N SER A 80 -5.50 -6.96 -12.38
CA SER A 80 -6.75 -6.24 -12.17
C SER A 80 -7.07 -5.23 -13.28
N GLY A 81 -6.30 -5.19 -14.37
CA GLY A 81 -6.64 -4.40 -15.56
C GLY A 81 -6.89 -2.92 -15.28
N ASN A 82 -6.03 -2.31 -14.45
CA ASN A 82 -6.12 -0.94 -13.89
C ASN A 82 -6.99 -0.74 -12.63
N GLU A 83 -7.66 -1.75 -12.10
CA GLU A 83 -8.45 -1.67 -10.84
C GLU A 83 -7.56 -1.78 -9.58
N LEU A 84 -6.43 -1.07 -9.55
CA LEU A 84 -5.62 -0.96 -8.33
C LEU A 84 -6.10 0.28 -7.54
N PRO A 85 -6.29 0.19 -6.21
CA PRO A 85 -6.68 1.36 -5.43
C PRO A 85 -5.74 2.54 -5.66
N LEU A 86 -6.31 3.73 -5.90
CA LEU A 86 -5.55 4.94 -6.26
C LEU A 86 -4.42 5.22 -5.27
N ALA A 87 -4.68 5.10 -3.97
CA ALA A 87 -3.68 5.30 -2.93
C ALA A 87 -2.46 4.36 -3.10
N VAL A 88 -2.68 3.10 -3.46
CA VAL A 88 -1.60 2.13 -3.69
C VAL A 88 -0.83 2.46 -4.97
N ALA A 89 -1.54 2.83 -6.03
CA ALA A 89 -0.92 3.24 -7.30
C ALA A 89 -0.05 4.49 -7.13
N SER A 90 -0.59 5.55 -6.53
CA SER A 90 0.13 6.81 -6.30
C SER A 90 1.33 6.63 -5.39
N THR A 91 1.20 5.85 -4.31
CA THR A 91 2.32 5.58 -3.40
C THR A 91 3.44 4.80 -4.10
N ALA A 92 3.09 3.82 -4.94
CA ALA A 92 4.07 3.07 -5.73
C ALA A 92 4.81 3.98 -6.74
N ASP A 93 4.10 4.91 -7.38
CA ASP A 93 4.72 5.84 -8.34
C ASP A 93 5.68 6.83 -7.64
N LEU A 94 5.32 7.35 -6.47
CA LEU A 94 6.21 8.21 -5.67
C LEU A 94 7.46 7.47 -5.19
N ILE A 95 7.32 6.23 -4.74
CA ILE A 95 8.44 5.44 -4.24
C ILE A 95 9.36 5.00 -5.38
N ARG A 96 8.83 4.75 -6.58
CA ARG A 96 9.65 4.59 -7.79
C ARG A 96 10.48 5.82 -8.07
N CYS A 97 9.90 7.02 -7.98
CA CYS A 97 10.63 8.26 -8.18
C CYS A 97 11.77 8.41 -7.14
N LYS A 98 11.46 8.18 -5.86
CA LYS A 98 12.46 8.19 -4.77
C LYS A 98 13.60 7.21 -5.01
N LEU A 99 13.28 5.99 -5.44
CA LEU A 99 14.30 4.99 -5.70
C LEU A 99 15.23 5.39 -6.86
N LEU A 100 14.65 5.92 -7.95
CA LEU A 100 15.40 6.39 -9.11
C LEU A 100 16.34 7.55 -8.75
N ASP A 101 15.85 8.49 -7.94
CA ASP A 101 16.60 9.61 -7.37
C ASP A 101 17.87 9.10 -6.65
N VAL A 102 17.69 8.17 -5.70
CA VAL A 102 18.81 7.65 -4.88
C VAL A 102 19.78 6.80 -5.69
N THR A 103 19.31 6.07 -6.71
CA THR A 103 20.21 5.30 -7.58
C THR A 103 20.99 6.15 -8.59
N GLY A 104 20.65 7.44 -8.74
CA GLY A 104 21.39 8.38 -9.59
C GLY A 104 21.36 8.06 -11.09
N GLY A 105 20.33 7.32 -11.54
CA GLY A 105 20.25 6.84 -12.92
C GLY A 105 19.63 7.80 -13.94
N LEU A 106 19.07 8.94 -13.49
CA LEU A 106 18.41 9.93 -14.35
C LEU A 106 18.95 11.35 -14.10
N GLY A 107 18.81 12.20 -15.12
CA GLY A 107 19.12 13.62 -15.01
C GLY A 107 18.13 14.38 -14.10
N THR A 108 18.55 15.53 -13.56
CA THR A 108 17.71 16.30 -12.63
C THR A 108 16.37 16.74 -13.21
N ASP A 109 16.32 17.06 -14.50
CA ASP A 109 15.08 17.49 -15.17
C ASP A 109 14.13 16.31 -15.43
N GLU A 110 14.66 15.15 -15.79
CA GLU A 110 13.86 13.94 -15.95
C GLU A 110 13.26 13.49 -14.62
N LEU A 111 14.04 13.62 -13.54
CA LEU A 111 13.57 13.33 -12.19
C LEU A 111 12.44 14.29 -11.77
N ARG A 112 12.57 15.59 -12.05
CA ARG A 112 11.50 16.58 -11.80
C ARG A 112 10.23 16.24 -12.56
N LEU A 113 10.34 15.84 -13.82
CA LEU A 113 9.19 15.43 -14.63
C LEU A 113 8.53 14.16 -14.07
N LEU A 114 9.30 13.16 -13.65
CA LEU A 114 8.78 11.94 -13.03
C LEU A 114 8.00 12.23 -11.75
N TYR A 115 8.57 13.03 -10.84
CA TYR A 115 7.86 13.43 -9.62
C TYR A 115 6.60 14.25 -9.94
N GLY A 116 6.67 15.16 -10.92
CA GLY A 116 5.51 15.93 -11.38
C GLY A 116 4.37 15.04 -11.87
N MET A 117 4.68 14.04 -12.71
CA MET A 117 3.68 13.09 -13.19
C MET A 117 3.11 12.20 -12.08
N ALA A 118 3.93 11.81 -11.10
CA ALA A 118 3.45 11.00 -9.98
C ALA A 118 2.47 11.78 -9.06
N LEU A 119 2.62 13.10 -8.97
CA LEU A 119 1.76 13.97 -8.16
C LEU A 119 0.45 14.38 -8.88
N VAL A 120 0.47 14.54 -10.20
CA VAL A 120 -0.67 15.06 -11.01
C VAL A 120 -1.61 13.93 -11.50
N ARG A 121 -1.79 12.89 -10.70
CA ARG A 121 -2.40 11.61 -11.14
C ARG A 121 -3.90 11.66 -11.43
#